data_AF-A0A929GLG5-F1
#
_entry.id   AF-A0A929GLG5-F1
#
_cell.length_a   1.000
_cell.length_b   1.000
_cell.length_c   1.000
_cell.angle_alpha   90.00
_cell.angle_beta   90.00
_cell.angle_gamma   90.00
#
_symmetry.space_group_name_H-M   'P 1'
#
loop_
_entity.id
_entity.type
_entity.pdbx_description
1 polymer ?
#
loop_
_entity_poly.entity_id
_entity_poly.type
_entity_poly.pdbx_seq_one_letter_code
_entity_poly.pdbx_strand_id
1 'polypeptide(L)'
;MKKNLFFASFLMAMGIFTSCSKNETLSVNQVPNEISIRAYTSSPTKADIINTTNLKKFVVFGYQTETDYEGVGVLGTPYIDALAVTRKDDSENWSYDNNYYWPIDGKKIQTFAFSPKDELVSDYLTSETDYPSFKYIVGEAGSTQKDLVVSSLLNLVKPEKN
;
A
#
# COMPACT_ATOMS: atom_id res chain seq x y z
N MET A 1 11.93 57.77 2.57
CA MET A 1 10.75 57.26 1.85
C MET A 1 10.13 56.15 2.68
N LYS A 2 8.86 56.30 3.06
CA LYS A 2 8.04 55.24 3.69
C LYS A 2 7.48 54.32 2.61
N LYS A 3 7.29 53.04 2.94
CA LYS A 3 6.09 52.24 2.63
C LYS A 3 6.17 50.89 3.37
N ASN A 4 5.26 50.72 4.33
CA ASN A 4 4.92 49.46 4.95
C ASN A 4 4.12 48.62 3.96
N LEU A 5 4.18 47.28 4.03
CA LEU A 5 3.07 46.43 3.57
C LEU A 5 2.97 45.14 4.39
N PHE A 6 1.72 44.79 4.71
CA PHE A 6 1.24 43.81 5.67
C PHE A 6 1.12 42.38 5.12
N PHE A 7 1.10 41.42 6.06
CA PHE A 7 0.51 40.06 6.09
C PHE A 7 -0.23 39.50 4.86
N ALA A 8 0.03 38.23 4.55
CA ALA A 8 -1.01 37.23 4.22
C ALA A 8 -0.48 35.80 4.45
N SER A 9 -0.95 35.16 5.52
CA SER A 9 -0.96 33.72 5.71
C SER A 9 -1.80 33.06 4.61
N PHE A 10 -1.23 32.08 3.92
CA PHE A 10 -1.93 31.33 2.88
C PHE A 10 -2.88 30.30 3.51
N LEU A 11 -4.14 30.69 3.70
CA LEU A 11 -5.26 29.77 3.78
C LEU A 11 -5.48 29.19 2.38
N MET A 12 -5.30 27.87 2.22
CA MET A 12 -5.86 27.15 1.07
C MET A 12 -6.91 26.15 1.54
N ALA A 13 -8.02 26.16 0.82
CA ALA A 13 -9.35 25.76 1.22
C ALA A 13 -9.47 24.27 1.60
N MET A 14 -10.21 24.03 2.68
CA MET A 14 -10.83 22.74 2.98
C MET A 14 -11.85 22.41 1.88
N GLY A 15 -11.54 21.40 1.08
CA GLY A 15 -12.51 20.72 0.22
C GLY A 15 -13.51 19.98 1.11
N ILE A 16 -14.76 20.40 1.02
CA ILE A 16 -15.90 19.94 1.81
C ILE A 16 -16.27 18.54 1.33
N PHE A 17 -16.10 17.51 2.18
CA PHE A 17 -16.88 16.29 2.04
C PHE A 17 -18.17 16.48 2.84
N THR A 18 -19.23 16.80 2.12
CA THR A 18 -20.58 16.88 2.65
C THR A 18 -21.01 15.50 3.15
N SER A 19 -21.26 15.46 4.45
CA SER A 19 -22.14 14.54 5.17
C SER A 19 -23.30 13.95 4.34
N CYS A 20 -23.53 12.66 4.50
CA CYS A 20 -24.87 12.10 4.60
C CYS A 20 -24.82 10.97 5.64
N SER A 21 -25.04 11.29 6.93
CA SER A 21 -26.32 11.14 7.63
C SER A 21 -26.70 9.68 7.92
N LYS A 22 -26.39 9.21 9.12
CA LYS A 22 -27.39 8.96 10.18
C LYS A 22 -26.69 8.82 11.53
N ASN A 23 -27.15 9.62 12.48
CA ASN A 23 -26.82 9.54 13.89
C ASN A 23 -27.60 8.36 14.50
N GLU A 24 -26.94 7.23 14.70
CA GLU A 24 -27.36 6.24 15.69
C GLU A 24 -26.26 6.12 16.75
N THR A 25 -26.64 6.40 18.00
CA THR A 25 -25.79 6.20 19.17
C THR A 25 -25.59 4.70 19.39
N LEU A 26 -24.46 4.17 18.94
CA LEU A 26 -23.94 2.90 19.42
C LEU A 26 -22.63 3.15 20.15
N SER A 27 -22.68 2.98 21.47
CA SER A 27 -21.52 2.99 22.34
C SER A 27 -20.56 1.86 21.94
N VAL A 28 -19.38 2.24 21.45
CA VAL A 28 -18.06 1.72 21.83
C VAL A 28 -17.03 2.54 21.05
N ASN A 29 -16.23 3.33 21.78
CA ASN A 29 -15.08 4.06 21.24
C ASN A 29 -13.96 3.06 20.86
N GLN A 30 -14.04 2.46 19.69
CA GLN A 30 -12.91 1.77 19.08
C GLN A 30 -12.77 2.30 17.66
N VAL A 31 -11.80 3.19 17.44
CA VAL A 31 -11.28 3.42 16.08
C VAL A 31 -10.78 2.07 15.59
N PRO A 32 -11.26 1.52 14.46
CA PRO A 32 -10.77 0.23 13.99
C PRO A 32 -9.25 0.34 13.82
N ASN A 33 -8.51 -0.49 14.56
CA ASN A 33 -7.04 -0.55 14.50
C ASN A 33 -6.55 -1.36 13.29
N GLU A 34 -7.46 -1.66 12.35
CA GLU A 34 -7.23 -2.53 11.22
C GLU A 34 -6.47 -1.80 10.11
N ILE A 35 -5.54 -2.51 9.48
CA ILE A 35 -4.78 -2.04 8.32
C ILE A 35 -5.67 -2.21 7.08
N SER A 36 -5.96 -1.10 6.40
CA SER A 36 -6.66 -1.12 5.11
C SER A 36 -5.66 -1.13 3.96
N ILE A 37 -5.76 -2.12 3.07
CA ILE A 37 -4.86 -2.26 1.92
C ILE A 37 -5.56 -1.79 0.64
N ARG A 38 -4.89 -0.91 -0.10
CA ARG A 38 -5.35 -0.36 -1.39
C ARG A 38 -4.17 -0.18 -2.33
N ALA A 39 -4.43 -0.22 -3.64
CA ALA A 39 -3.43 0.05 -4.67
C ALA A 39 -3.88 1.16 -5.63
N TYR A 40 -2.91 1.97 -6.05
CA TYR A 40 -3.03 2.98 -7.10
C TYR A 40 -1.81 2.88 -8.01
N THR A 41 -1.98 2.98 -9.32
CA THR A 41 -0.87 3.01 -10.27
C THR A 41 -0.86 4.34 -11.02
N SER A 42 0.29 4.98 -11.17
CA SER A 42 0.48 6.09 -12.10
C SER A 42 0.75 5.53 -13.50
N SER A 43 -0.06 5.90 -14.50
CA SER A 43 0.01 5.35 -15.87
C SER A 43 1.37 5.63 -16.58
N PRO A 44 2.14 4.62 -17.01
CA PRO A 44 3.23 4.77 -17.97
C PRO A 44 2.76 4.61 -19.43
N THR A 45 3.48 5.22 -20.39
CA THR A 45 3.00 5.52 -21.75
C THR A 45 3.14 4.43 -22.83
N LYS A 46 3.41 3.14 -22.53
CA LYS A 46 3.49 2.10 -23.59
C LYS A 46 3.09 0.67 -23.17
N ALA A 47 2.35 0.01 -24.09
CA ALA A 47 1.95 -1.40 -24.28
C ALA A 47 1.36 -2.19 -23.09
N ASP A 48 0.15 -2.77 -23.27
CA ASP A 48 -0.68 -3.50 -22.29
C ASP A 48 -0.42 -3.13 -20.82
N ILE A 49 -0.60 -1.83 -20.60
CA ILE A 49 -0.23 -1.08 -19.41
C ILE A 49 -1.03 -1.59 -18.22
N ILE A 50 -0.38 -2.07 -17.15
CA ILE A 50 -1.06 -2.19 -15.86
C ILE A 50 -1.35 -0.76 -15.36
N ASN A 51 -2.63 -0.43 -15.31
CA ASN A 51 -3.19 0.77 -14.74
C ASN A 51 -4.17 0.41 -13.61
N THR A 52 -4.68 1.42 -12.90
CA THR A 52 -5.55 1.22 -11.74
C THR A 52 -6.83 0.48 -12.12
N THR A 53 -7.25 0.54 -13.39
CA THR A 53 -8.45 -0.11 -13.89
C THR A 53 -8.23 -1.60 -14.18
N ASN A 54 -7.11 -2.00 -14.79
CA ASN A 54 -6.85 -3.41 -15.11
C ASN A 54 -5.99 -4.15 -14.07
N LEU A 55 -5.43 -3.46 -13.06
CA LEU A 55 -4.91 -4.10 -11.87
C LEU A 55 -6.08 -4.72 -11.08
N LYS A 56 -6.20 -6.04 -11.12
CA LYS A 56 -7.27 -6.79 -10.41
C LYS A 56 -6.76 -7.63 -9.26
N LYS A 57 -5.45 -7.89 -9.20
CA LYS A 57 -4.84 -8.78 -8.20
C LYS A 57 -3.40 -8.40 -7.94
N PHE A 58 -3.00 -8.37 -6.67
CA PHE A 58 -1.60 -8.25 -6.26
C PHE A 58 -1.36 -9.07 -4.98
N VAL A 59 -0.11 -9.22 -4.61
CA VAL A 59 0.31 -9.86 -3.35
C VAL A 59 0.94 -8.82 -2.45
N VAL A 60 0.70 -8.94 -1.15
CA VAL A 60 1.35 -8.12 -0.12
C VAL A 60 2.11 -8.99 0.86
N PHE A 61 3.34 -8.59 1.12
CA PHE A 61 4.13 -8.99 2.28
C PHE A 61 4.25 -7.81 3.24
N GLY A 62 4.23 -8.07 4.53
CA GLY A 62 4.32 -7.07 5.58
C GLY A 62 5.19 -7.56 6.72
N TYR A 63 6.12 -6.72 7.19
CA TYR A 63 7.07 -7.05 8.26
C TYR A 63 6.98 -6.01 9.37
N GLN A 64 7.08 -6.46 10.62
CA GLN A 64 7.12 -5.59 11.79
C GLN A 64 8.57 -5.32 12.17
N THR A 65 8.93 -4.05 12.34
CA THR A 65 10.27 -3.65 12.82
C THR A 65 10.15 -2.74 14.03
N GLU A 66 11.07 -2.89 14.98
CA GLU A 66 11.14 -2.03 16.17
C GLU A 66 11.65 -0.63 15.83
N THR A 67 12.51 -0.53 14.82
CA THR A 67 13.14 0.70 14.35
C THR A 67 12.82 0.94 12.87
N ASP A 68 13.26 2.08 12.36
CA ASP A 68 13.24 2.32 10.92
C ASP A 68 14.04 1.26 10.17
N TYR A 69 13.48 0.81 9.05
CA TYR A 69 14.14 -0.04 8.07
C TYR A 69 14.72 0.84 6.96
N GLU A 70 16.04 0.78 6.81
CA GLU A 70 16.81 1.60 5.85
C GLU A 70 17.12 0.84 4.56
N GLY A 71 16.38 -0.25 4.28
CA GLY A 71 16.60 -1.08 3.09
C GLY A 71 17.70 -2.12 3.21
N VAL A 72 18.37 -2.18 4.36
CA VAL A 72 19.45 -3.12 4.66
C VAL A 72 19.15 -3.78 6.01
N GLY A 73 19.31 -5.09 6.08
CA GLY A 73 19.15 -5.88 7.31
C GLY A 73 17.94 -6.82 7.34
N VAL A 74 17.86 -7.62 8.41
CA VAL A 74 16.90 -8.72 8.52
C VAL A 74 15.51 -8.16 8.88
N LEU A 75 14.53 -8.36 7.99
CA LEU A 75 13.12 -8.04 8.27
C LEU A 75 12.41 -9.08 9.16
N GLY A 76 13.02 -10.25 9.33
CA GLY A 76 12.48 -11.34 10.14
C GLY A 76 11.36 -12.11 9.44
N THR A 77 10.46 -12.70 10.23
CA THR A 77 9.29 -13.43 9.73
C THR A 77 8.19 -12.45 9.28
N PRO A 78 7.54 -12.67 8.13
CA PRO A 78 6.44 -11.81 7.70
C PRO A 78 5.27 -11.84 8.70
N TYR A 79 4.80 -10.64 9.06
CA TYR A 79 3.55 -10.43 9.78
C TYR A 79 2.33 -10.55 8.85
N ILE A 80 2.46 -10.08 7.61
CA ILE A 80 1.53 -10.33 6.51
C ILE A 80 2.29 -11.21 5.51
N ASP A 81 1.88 -12.46 5.36
CA ASP A 81 2.59 -13.42 4.51
C ASP A 81 1.81 -13.72 3.23
N ALA A 82 2.37 -13.32 2.09
CA ALA A 82 1.86 -13.58 0.74
C ALA A 82 0.35 -13.32 0.54
N LEU A 83 -0.19 -12.28 1.18
CA LEU A 83 -1.61 -11.95 1.18
C LEU A 83 -2.10 -11.64 -0.23
N ALA A 84 -3.06 -12.42 -0.73
CA ALA A 84 -3.69 -12.16 -2.01
C ALA A 84 -4.74 -11.07 -1.86
N VAL A 85 -4.53 -9.95 -2.56
CA VAL A 85 -5.47 -8.83 -2.59
C VAL A 85 -6.09 -8.77 -3.97
N THR A 86 -7.41 -8.79 -4.03
CA THR A 86 -8.18 -8.88 -5.27
C THR A 86 -9.24 -7.80 -5.33
N ARG A 87 -9.70 -7.51 -6.53
CA ARG A 87 -10.81 -6.60 -6.76
C ARG A 87 -11.71 -7.17 -7.82
N LYS A 88 -13.00 -7.24 -7.52
CA LYS A 88 -14.02 -7.54 -8.51
C LYS A 88 -14.31 -6.27 -9.30
N ASP A 89 -14.27 -6.38 -10.62
CA ASP A 89 -14.64 -5.32 -11.56
C ASP A 89 -13.84 -4.02 -11.36
N ASP A 90 -14.36 -2.89 -11.84
CA ASP A 90 -13.76 -1.55 -11.72
C ASP A 90 -14.11 -0.85 -10.39
N SER A 91 -14.47 -1.64 -9.37
CA SER A 91 -14.70 -1.15 -8.00
C SER A 91 -13.45 -0.46 -7.43
N GLU A 92 -13.59 0.43 -6.44
CA GLU A 92 -12.44 0.93 -5.66
C GLU A 92 -12.14 0.03 -4.44
N ASN A 93 -13.03 -0.93 -4.15
CA ASN A 93 -12.95 -1.78 -2.97
C ASN A 93 -12.10 -3.03 -3.25
N TRP A 94 -11.00 -3.15 -2.51
CA TRP A 94 -10.16 -4.33 -2.50
C TRP A 94 -10.66 -5.35 -1.47
N SER A 95 -10.46 -6.63 -1.76
CA SER A 95 -10.85 -7.76 -0.93
C SER A 95 -9.66 -8.68 -0.71
N TYR A 96 -9.50 -9.14 0.53
CA TYR A 96 -8.44 -10.03 0.96
C TYR A 96 -8.91 -10.81 2.19
N ASP A 97 -8.28 -11.95 2.42
CA ASP A 97 -8.59 -12.80 3.57
C ASP A 97 -7.82 -12.32 4.81
N ASN A 98 -8.42 -12.47 5.99
CA ASN A 98 -7.87 -12.07 7.29
C ASN A 98 -7.75 -10.56 7.51
N ASN A 99 -7.85 -10.18 8.78
CA ASN A 99 -7.68 -8.80 9.22
C ASN A 99 -6.31 -8.67 9.88
N TYR A 100 -5.59 -7.60 9.53
CA TYR A 100 -4.30 -7.26 10.12
C TYR A 100 -4.41 -5.94 10.84
N TYR A 101 -3.65 -5.76 11.93
CA TYR A 101 -3.82 -4.60 12.81
C TYR A 101 -2.50 -3.85 12.97
N TRP A 102 -2.61 -2.53 13.13
CA TRP A 102 -1.44 -1.70 13.42
C TRP A 102 -0.83 -2.10 14.77
N PRO A 103 0.51 -2.20 14.87
CA PRO A 103 1.17 -2.41 16.16
C PRO A 103 0.84 -1.29 17.16
N ILE A 104 0.75 -1.64 18.44
CA ILE A 104 0.37 -0.70 19.52
C ILE A 104 1.57 -0.11 20.27
N ASP A 105 2.77 -0.62 20.01
CA ASP A 105 4.01 -0.38 20.76
C ASP A 105 5.04 0.45 20.00
N GLY A 106 4.58 1.23 19.02
CA GLY A 106 5.46 2.08 18.22
C GLY A 106 6.26 1.33 17.15
N LYS A 107 6.09 0.01 17.04
CA LYS A 107 6.62 -0.76 15.91
C LYS A 107 6.06 -0.25 14.60
N LYS A 108 6.89 -0.38 13.57
CA LYS A 108 6.62 0.09 12.22
C LYS A 108 6.33 -1.10 11.31
N ILE A 109 5.56 -0.86 10.26
CA ILE A 109 5.25 -1.86 9.24
C ILE A 109 5.99 -1.53 7.96
N GLN A 110 6.70 -2.53 7.43
CA GLN A 110 7.35 -2.50 6.12
C GLN A 110 6.51 -3.34 5.17
N THR A 111 5.96 -2.75 4.12
CA THR A 111 5.15 -3.48 3.14
C THR A 111 5.83 -3.56 1.78
N PHE A 112 5.72 -4.73 1.17
CA PHE A 112 6.20 -5.02 -0.17
C PHE A 112 5.07 -5.67 -0.95
N ALA A 113 4.82 -5.20 -2.16
CA ALA A 113 3.76 -5.72 -2.99
C ALA A 113 4.19 -5.85 -4.44
N PHE A 114 3.60 -6.80 -5.14
CA PHE A 114 3.82 -6.95 -6.58
C PHE A 114 2.58 -7.53 -7.28
N SER A 115 2.54 -7.30 -8.59
CA SER A 115 1.58 -7.89 -9.52
C SER A 115 2.23 -8.09 -10.89
N PRO A 116 1.83 -9.12 -11.65
CA PRO A 116 0.78 -10.10 -11.36
C PRO A 116 1.19 -11.17 -10.33
N LYS A 117 0.19 -11.76 -9.64
CA LYS A 117 0.36 -13.03 -8.90
C LYS A 117 -0.05 -14.20 -9.79
N ASP A 118 0.90 -14.70 -10.56
CA ASP A 118 0.76 -15.86 -11.42
C ASP A 118 2.02 -16.74 -11.41
N GLU A 119 2.04 -17.75 -12.29
CA GLU A 119 3.11 -18.76 -12.39
C GLU A 119 4.47 -18.18 -12.83
N LEU A 120 4.52 -16.93 -13.31
CA LEU A 120 5.78 -16.27 -13.70
C LEU A 120 6.57 -15.77 -12.49
N VAL A 121 5.93 -15.70 -11.32
CA VAL A 121 6.57 -15.27 -10.06
C VAL A 121 6.77 -16.47 -9.13
N SER A 122 8.02 -16.70 -8.74
CA SER A 122 8.41 -17.80 -7.84
C SER A 122 9.53 -17.36 -6.88
N ASP A 123 9.92 -18.24 -5.96
CA ASP A 123 11.03 -18.04 -5.03
C ASP A 123 10.90 -16.73 -4.23
N TYR A 124 9.85 -16.61 -3.42
CA TYR A 124 9.72 -15.50 -2.46
C TYR A 124 10.78 -15.64 -1.37
N LEU A 125 11.81 -14.80 -1.44
CA LEU A 125 12.96 -14.85 -0.55
C LEU A 125 12.99 -13.61 0.33
N THR A 126 13.09 -13.83 1.64
CA THR A 126 13.55 -12.81 2.57
C THR A 126 15.08 -12.86 2.63
N SER A 127 15.72 -11.71 2.51
CA SER A 127 17.17 -11.60 2.70
C SER A 127 17.45 -11.14 4.14
N GLU A 128 18.58 -11.61 4.69
CA GLU A 128 19.10 -11.10 5.95
C GLU A 128 19.78 -9.73 5.79
N THR A 129 20.13 -9.36 4.56
CA THR A 129 20.93 -8.16 4.27
C THR A 129 20.25 -7.20 3.30
N ASP A 130 19.17 -7.60 2.63
CA ASP A 130 18.56 -6.86 1.52
C ASP A 130 17.03 -6.87 1.56
N TYR A 131 16.43 -6.12 0.63
CA TYR A 131 14.99 -6.20 0.38
C TYR A 131 14.53 -7.63 0.03
N PRO A 132 13.27 -7.98 0.36
CA PRO A 132 12.66 -9.20 -0.14
C PRO A 132 12.73 -9.24 -1.67
N SER A 133 12.97 -10.44 -2.20
CA SER A 133 13.12 -10.66 -3.63
C SER A 133 12.27 -11.83 -4.10
N PHE A 134 12.06 -11.89 -5.40
CA PHE A 134 11.41 -13.00 -6.09
C PHE A 134 12.05 -13.17 -7.46
N LYS A 135 11.86 -14.35 -8.05
CA LYS A 135 12.19 -14.59 -9.45
C LYS A 135 11.00 -14.29 -10.33
N TYR A 136 11.25 -13.58 -11.43
CA TYR A 136 10.27 -13.31 -12.49
C TYR A 136 10.78 -13.85 -13.82
N ILE A 137 9.97 -14.65 -14.49
CA ILE A 137 10.28 -15.19 -15.83
C ILE A 137 9.57 -14.33 -16.88
N VAL A 138 10.34 -13.74 -17.78
CA VAL A 138 9.80 -12.99 -18.92
C VAL A 138 9.34 -13.98 -19.99
N GLY A 139 8.09 -13.84 -20.45
CA GLY A 139 7.54 -14.68 -21.53
C GLY A 139 8.35 -14.54 -22.84
N GLU A 140 8.57 -15.68 -23.51
CA GLU A 140 9.40 -15.75 -24.73
C GLU A 140 8.77 -15.00 -25.92
N ALA A 141 7.44 -15.03 -26.02
CA ALA A 141 6.69 -14.31 -27.04
C ALA A 141 6.07 -13.02 -26.47
N GLY A 142 5.99 -11.97 -27.28
CA GLY A 142 5.40 -10.69 -26.86
C GLY A 142 3.99 -10.81 -26.29
N SER A 143 3.17 -11.75 -26.79
CA SER A 143 1.81 -12.03 -26.28
C SER A 143 1.78 -12.71 -24.90
N THR A 144 2.91 -13.22 -24.42
CA THR A 144 3.05 -13.88 -23.11
C THR A 144 3.79 -13.02 -22.10
N GLN A 145 4.35 -11.88 -22.53
CA GLN A 145 4.98 -10.91 -21.64
C GLN A 145 3.90 -10.18 -20.84
N LYS A 146 4.18 -9.99 -19.55
CA LYS A 146 3.32 -9.25 -18.64
C LYS A 146 4.11 -8.11 -18.02
N ASP A 147 3.40 -7.03 -17.74
CA ASP A 147 3.94 -5.89 -17.00
C ASP A 147 4.09 -6.29 -15.52
N LEU A 148 5.32 -6.22 -15.01
CA LEU A 148 5.61 -6.48 -13.61
C LEU A 148 5.62 -5.16 -12.87
N VAL A 149 4.64 -4.96 -11.98
CA VAL A 149 4.58 -3.80 -11.10
C VAL A 149 4.95 -4.22 -9.69
N VAL A 150 5.78 -3.41 -9.04
CA VAL A 150 6.23 -3.61 -7.66
C VAL A 150 6.00 -2.33 -6.85
N SER A 151 5.80 -2.48 -5.54
CA SER A 151 5.64 -1.37 -4.61
C SER A 151 6.29 -1.71 -3.28
N SER A 152 6.85 -0.69 -2.63
CA SER A 152 7.38 -0.78 -1.27
C SER A 152 7.00 0.47 -0.49
N LEU A 153 6.46 0.28 0.70
CA LEU A 153 6.22 1.37 1.65
C LEU A 153 6.85 1.00 2.98
N LEU A 154 7.78 1.85 3.41
CA LEU A 154 8.60 1.60 4.59
C LEU A 154 8.16 2.49 5.75
N ASN A 155 8.45 2.01 6.95
CA ASN A 155 8.35 2.72 8.21
C ASN A 155 6.94 3.26 8.47
N LEU A 156 5.95 2.50 8.01
CA LEU A 156 4.55 2.88 8.18
C LEU A 156 4.17 2.78 9.66
N VAL A 157 3.60 3.87 10.14
CA VAL A 157 2.94 3.95 11.45
C VAL A 157 1.45 4.14 11.22
N LYS A 158 0.65 3.82 12.25
CA LYS A 158 -0.79 4.07 12.22
C LYS A 158 -1.05 5.53 11.83
N PRO A 159 -1.82 5.80 10.76
CA PRO A 159 -2.21 7.16 10.43
C PRO A 159 -3.02 7.77 11.57
N GLU A 160 -2.69 8.99 11.97
CA GLU A 160 -3.52 9.76 12.90
C GLU A 160 -4.85 10.12 12.21
N LYS A 161 -5.95 10.16 12.98
CA LYS A 161 -7.24 10.63 12.48
C LYS A 161 -7.10 12.14 12.18
N ASN A 162 -7.21 12.52 10.91
CA ASN A 162 -7.48 13.90 10.50
C ASN A 162 -8.96 14.23 10.66
#